data_AF-A0A9P7A073-F1
#
_entry.id   AF-A0A9P7A073-F1
#
_cell.length_a   1.000
_cell.length_b   1.000
_cell.length_c   1.000
_cell.angle_alpha   90.00
_cell.angle_beta   90.00
_cell.angle_gamma   90.00
#
_symmetry.space_group_name_H-M   'P 1'
#
loop_
_entity.id
_entity.type
_entity.pdbx_description
1 polymer ?
#
loop_
_entity_poly.entity_id
_entity_poly.type
_entity_poly.pdbx_seq_one_letter_code
_entity_poly.pdbx_strand_id
1 'polypeptide(L)'
;MLSQALDSGRRIGGHIMTLFLFTKSDVLTTLLPVTLFALTNAPHPHATRILAIIIWIWIHLLKFDISNQIQDPEEDKRNKPDRPLPAGRITAQNAADVRWLLVPVCLVFSAMYGRQTLAFSACFEALSIWYNEFGGHKAGLSKNLLTAVGYTCLEAGATIVAGSSPCLDSMSVRAVAFSCAVFATTLHAQDFKDEEGDRFVGRRTLVTLFPAFARTSMMIGVPLWSFCLSRLWNVDLVCSVAFIAYGTVVGGRFMVYRTASADKQSCKLYSLWFTFAHLLPGYWRFFYST
;
A
#
# COMPACT_ATOMS: atom_id res chain seq x y z
N MET A 1 -22.22 19.92 31.99
CA MET A 1 -22.49 18.72 31.15
C MET A 1 -22.24 18.97 29.66
N LEU A 2 -22.89 19.94 29.01
CA LEU A 2 -22.66 20.23 27.58
C LEU A 2 -21.21 20.65 27.25
N SER A 3 -20.60 21.52 28.07
CA SER A 3 -19.20 21.95 27.89
C SER A 3 -18.19 20.79 28.00
N GLN A 4 -18.34 19.93 29.01
CA GLN A 4 -17.50 18.73 29.19
C GLN A 4 -17.68 17.71 28.04
N ALA A 5 -18.91 17.54 27.53
CA ALA A 5 -19.16 16.70 26.37
C ALA A 5 -18.51 17.26 25.09
N LEU A 6 -18.55 18.59 24.88
CA LEU A 6 -17.89 19.25 23.75
C LEU A 6 -16.36 19.15 23.84
N ASP A 7 -15.79 19.33 25.03
CA ASP A 7 -14.35 19.16 25.26
C ASP A 7 -13.90 17.71 25.06
N SER A 8 -14.71 16.73 25.50
CA SER A 8 -14.43 15.32 25.27
C SER A 8 -14.51 14.96 23.79
N GLY A 9 -15.51 15.46 23.06
CA GLY A 9 -15.63 15.30 21.62
C GLY A 9 -14.46 15.91 20.84
N ARG A 10 -14.00 17.11 21.24
CA ARG A 10 -12.81 17.74 20.65
C ARG A 10 -11.54 16.92 20.88
N ARG A 11 -11.35 16.35 22.07
CA ARG A 11 -10.21 15.47 22.37
C ARG A 11 -10.25 14.19 21.53
N ILE A 12 -11.39 13.51 21.47
CA ILE A 12 -11.57 12.29 20.65
C ILE A 12 -11.30 12.60 19.17
N GLY A 13 -11.87 13.68 18.63
CA GLY A 13 -11.62 14.12 17.26
C GLY A 13 -10.14 14.40 17.00
N GLY A 14 -9.44 14.99 17.97
CA GLY A 14 -7.99 15.19 17.93
C GLY A 14 -7.21 13.88 17.81
N HIS A 15 -7.57 12.87 18.62
CA HIS A 15 -6.93 11.55 18.57
C HIS A 15 -7.20 10.82 17.25
N ILE A 16 -8.44 10.83 16.75
CA ILE A 16 -8.79 10.22 15.47
C ILE A 16 -8.02 10.89 14.33
N MET A 17 -7.93 12.22 14.34
CA MET A 17 -7.13 12.96 13.36
C MET A 17 -5.66 12.57 13.44
N THR A 18 -5.09 12.43 14.64
CA THR A 18 -3.71 11.97 14.81
C THR A 18 -3.49 10.57 14.23
N LEU A 19 -4.41 9.61 14.47
CA LEU A 19 -4.34 8.27 13.88
C LEU A 19 -4.46 8.32 12.35
N PHE A 20 -5.36 9.13 11.81
CA PHE A 20 -5.50 9.32 10.37
C PHE A 20 -4.21 9.90 9.74
N LEU A 21 -3.59 10.88 10.38
CA LEU A 21 -2.37 11.52 9.88
C LEU A 21 -1.16 10.58 9.79
N PHE A 22 -1.13 9.48 10.56
CA PHE A 22 -0.11 8.44 10.36
C PHE A 22 -0.17 7.83 8.96
N THR A 23 -1.39 7.65 8.43
CA THR A 23 -1.72 6.87 7.22
C THR A 23 -2.19 7.74 6.04
N LYS A 24 -2.25 9.07 6.21
CA LYS A 24 -2.80 10.01 5.21
C LYS A 24 -2.14 9.88 3.84
N SER A 25 -0.82 9.67 3.81
CA SER A 25 -0.06 9.51 2.55
C SER A 25 -0.40 8.20 1.84
N ASP A 26 -0.96 7.24 2.58
CA ASP A 26 -1.14 5.86 2.18
C ASP A 26 -2.57 5.56 1.69
N VAL A 27 -3.45 6.57 1.75
CA VAL A 27 -4.83 6.49 1.26
C VAL A 27 -4.87 6.12 -0.22
N LEU A 28 -4.09 6.82 -1.05
CA LEU A 28 -4.07 6.60 -2.51
C LEU A 28 -3.06 5.54 -2.95
N THR A 29 -2.12 5.13 -2.10
CA THR A 29 -1.09 4.16 -2.45
C THR A 29 -1.44 2.75 -2.00
N THR A 30 -2.18 2.60 -0.90
CA THR A 30 -2.48 1.30 -0.29
C THR A 30 -3.93 1.14 0.10
N LEU A 31 -4.52 2.04 0.88
CA LEU A 31 -5.87 1.82 1.42
C LEU A 31 -6.93 1.68 0.31
N LEU A 32 -7.00 2.66 -0.60
CA LEU A 32 -7.95 2.63 -1.71
C LEU A 32 -7.67 1.49 -2.71
N PRO A 33 -6.43 1.30 -3.23
CA PRO A 33 -6.14 0.23 -4.19
C PRO A 33 -6.41 -1.17 -3.61
N VAL A 34 -5.96 -1.45 -2.38
CA VAL A 34 -6.17 -2.77 -1.74
C VAL A 34 -7.66 -3.00 -1.43
N THR A 35 -8.41 -1.97 -1.05
CA THR A 35 -9.87 -2.09 -0.85
C THR A 35 -10.55 -2.46 -2.17
N LEU A 36 -10.23 -1.77 -3.27
CA LEU A 36 -10.80 -2.05 -4.60
C LEU A 36 -10.39 -3.43 -5.10
N PHE A 37 -9.13 -3.81 -4.90
CA PHE A 37 -8.63 -5.15 -5.20
C PHE A 37 -9.44 -6.22 -4.45
N ALA A 38 -9.60 -6.07 -3.14
CA ALA A 38 -10.33 -7.04 -2.32
C ALA A 38 -11.80 -7.16 -2.74
N LEU A 39 -12.48 -6.03 -2.98
CA LEU A 39 -13.90 -6.02 -3.37
C LEU A 39 -14.15 -6.67 -4.73
N THR A 40 -13.23 -6.49 -5.69
CA THR A 40 -13.41 -6.99 -7.04
C THR A 40 -12.92 -8.43 -7.21
N ASN A 41 -11.96 -8.86 -6.40
CA ASN A 41 -11.31 -10.15 -6.56
C ASN A 41 -11.79 -11.23 -5.58
N ALA A 42 -12.57 -10.86 -4.56
CA ALA A 42 -13.15 -11.83 -3.63
C ALA A 42 -14.26 -12.68 -4.28
N PRO A 43 -14.37 -13.97 -3.94
CA PRO A 43 -15.52 -14.78 -4.32
C PRO A 43 -16.76 -14.32 -3.55
N HIS A 44 -17.81 -13.93 -4.27
CA HIS A 44 -19.10 -13.47 -3.71
C HIS A 44 -18.94 -12.38 -2.64
N PRO A 45 -18.45 -11.18 -3.00
CA PRO A 45 -18.20 -10.12 -2.04
C PRO A 45 -19.50 -9.64 -1.38
N HIS A 46 -19.48 -9.45 -0.07
CA HIS A 46 -20.62 -8.91 0.67
C HIS A 46 -20.47 -7.40 0.87
N ALA A 47 -21.41 -6.61 0.35
CA ALA A 47 -21.40 -5.15 0.51
C ALA A 47 -21.37 -4.70 1.99
N THR A 48 -21.96 -5.50 2.89
CA THR A 48 -21.92 -5.24 4.35
C THR A 48 -20.51 -5.31 4.94
N ARG A 49 -19.55 -5.94 4.25
CA ARG A 49 -18.16 -6.08 4.70
C ARG A 49 -17.24 -4.96 4.22
N ILE A 50 -17.72 -4.00 3.41
CA ILE A 50 -16.91 -2.86 2.92
C ILE A 50 -16.22 -2.14 4.09
N LEU A 51 -16.97 -1.82 5.14
CA LEU A 51 -16.41 -1.14 6.31
C LEU A 51 -15.38 -2.01 7.04
N ALA A 52 -15.65 -3.31 7.17
CA ALA A 52 -14.72 -4.25 7.80
C ALA A 52 -13.40 -4.37 7.02
N ILE A 53 -13.46 -4.42 5.68
CA ILE A 53 -12.28 -4.44 4.80
C ILE A 53 -11.45 -3.17 5.01
N ILE A 54 -12.08 -2.00 4.94
CA ILE A 54 -11.40 -0.71 5.09
C ILE A 54 -10.74 -0.62 6.47
N ILE A 55 -11.46 -0.97 7.53
CA ILE A 55 -10.92 -0.95 8.91
C ILE A 55 -9.77 -1.96 9.02
N TRP A 56 -9.94 -3.18 8.50
CA TRP A 56 -8.92 -4.24 8.58
C TRP A 56 -7.62 -3.80 7.90
N ILE A 57 -7.70 -3.25 6.68
CA ILE A 57 -6.53 -2.72 5.96
C ILE A 57 -5.93 -1.54 6.74
N TRP A 58 -6.77 -0.61 7.19
CA TRP A 58 -6.34 0.61 7.86
C TRP A 58 -5.60 0.34 9.17
N ILE A 59 -6.05 -0.59 10.02
CA ILE A 59 -5.34 -0.90 11.27
C ILE A 59 -3.98 -1.58 11.04
N HIS A 60 -3.86 -2.38 9.97
CA HIS A 60 -2.58 -2.98 9.58
C HIS A 60 -1.62 -1.93 9.01
N LEU A 61 -2.12 -0.99 8.23
CA LEU A 61 -1.32 0.16 7.77
C LEU A 61 -0.91 1.04 8.95
N LEU A 62 -1.85 1.39 9.82
CA LEU A 62 -1.62 2.25 10.98
C LEU A 62 -0.49 1.74 11.86
N LYS A 63 -0.49 0.45 12.21
CA LYS A 63 0.61 -0.12 13.01
C LYS A 63 1.94 -0.07 12.23
N PHE A 64 1.95 -0.39 10.93
CA PHE A 64 3.17 -0.34 10.13
C PHE A 64 3.74 1.08 10.07
N ASP A 65 2.89 2.07 9.78
CA ASP A 65 3.27 3.48 9.67
C ASP A 65 3.75 4.03 11.01
N ILE A 66 3.10 3.70 12.13
CA ILE A 66 3.58 4.12 13.45
C ILE A 66 5.01 3.61 13.69
N SER A 67 5.28 2.32 13.46
CA SER A 67 6.63 1.77 13.64
C SER A 67 7.64 2.43 12.69
N ASN A 68 7.26 2.66 11.43
CA ASN A 68 8.12 3.32 10.45
C ASN A 68 8.48 4.76 10.85
N GLN A 69 7.52 5.56 11.31
CA GLN A 69 7.77 6.94 11.74
C GLN A 69 8.62 7.02 13.01
N ILE A 70 8.59 6.00 13.88
CA ILE A 70 9.44 5.93 15.07
C ILE A 70 10.91 5.70 14.69
N GLN A 71 11.18 4.91 13.66
CA GLN A 71 12.56 4.58 13.27
C GLN A 71 13.30 5.75 12.61
N ASP A 72 12.64 6.46 11.70
CA ASP A 72 13.28 7.50 10.86
C ASP A 72 12.59 8.88 10.98
N PRO A 73 12.48 9.48 12.19
CA PRO A 73 11.73 10.72 12.40
C PRO A 73 12.33 11.93 11.66
N GLU A 74 13.65 11.97 11.45
CA GLU A 74 14.33 13.05 10.71
C GLU A 74 14.06 12.99 9.20
N GLU A 75 13.93 11.79 8.63
CA GLU A 75 13.50 11.61 7.23
C GLU A 75 12.11 12.22 7.05
N ASP A 76 11.18 11.84 7.94
CA ASP A 76 9.80 12.30 7.87
C ASP A 76 9.65 13.80 8.12
N LYS A 77 10.47 14.38 9.00
CA LYS A 77 10.50 15.83 9.20
C LYS A 77 10.81 16.59 7.90
N ARG A 78 11.61 15.98 7.01
CA ARG A 78 11.95 16.56 5.71
C ARG A 78 10.92 16.24 4.62
N ASN A 79 10.50 14.98 4.52
CA ASN A 79 9.62 14.53 3.43
C ASN A 79 8.13 14.78 3.71
N LYS A 80 7.70 14.65 4.96
CA LYS A 80 6.30 14.56 5.40
C LYS A 80 6.10 15.26 6.76
N PRO A 81 6.34 16.57 6.86
CA PRO A 81 6.30 17.31 8.13
C PRO A 81 4.92 17.34 8.80
N ASP A 82 3.85 16.99 8.07
CA ASP A 82 2.49 16.87 8.60
C ASP A 82 2.23 15.55 9.34
N ARG A 83 3.17 14.60 9.32
CA ARG A 83 3.08 13.34 10.06
C ARG A 83 3.06 13.59 11.59
N PRO A 84 2.36 12.74 12.37
CA PRO A 84 2.15 12.96 13.81
C PRO A 84 3.41 13.17 14.66
N LEU A 85 4.46 12.37 14.45
CA LEU A 85 5.71 12.47 15.21
C LEU A 85 6.49 13.76 14.86
N PRO A 86 6.79 14.06 13.57
CA PRO A 86 7.41 15.34 13.21
C PRO A 86 6.61 16.58 13.64
N ALA A 87 5.28 16.52 13.58
CA ALA A 87 4.40 17.61 13.98
C ALA A 87 4.22 17.74 15.51
N GLY A 88 4.84 16.87 16.31
CA GLY A 88 4.75 16.88 17.77
C GLY A 88 3.34 16.58 18.32
N ARG A 89 2.48 15.89 17.55
CA ARG A 89 1.10 15.55 17.96
C ARG A 89 1.04 14.42 18.98
N ILE A 90 2.08 13.60 19.03
CA ILE A 90 2.22 12.44 19.92
C ILE A 90 3.71 12.21 20.19
N THR A 91 4.06 11.68 21.36
CA THR A 91 5.43 11.29 21.67
C THR A 91 5.77 9.94 21.05
N ALA A 92 7.07 9.67 20.80
CA ALA A 92 7.51 8.37 20.27
C ALA A 92 7.11 7.21 21.19
N GLN A 93 7.19 7.40 22.52
CA GLN A 93 6.78 6.40 23.50
C GLN A 93 5.29 6.06 23.38
N ASN A 94 4.41 7.07 23.39
CA ASN A 94 2.97 6.84 23.28
C ASN A 94 2.61 6.22 21.93
N ALA A 95 3.32 6.60 20.86
CA ALA A 95 3.15 5.98 19.55
C ALA A 95 3.55 4.49 19.59
N ALA A 96 4.66 4.13 20.24
CA ALA A 96 5.08 2.75 20.43
C ALA A 96 4.05 1.93 21.23
N ASP A 97 3.45 2.51 22.27
CA ASP A 97 2.40 1.85 23.06
C ASP A 97 1.16 1.56 22.18
N VAL A 98 0.73 2.53 21.37
CA VAL A 98 -0.36 2.34 20.40
C VAL A 98 -0.02 1.26 19.37
N ARG A 99 1.22 1.26 18.86
CA ARG A 99 1.71 0.26 17.90
C ARG A 99 1.59 -1.16 18.46
N TRP A 100 2.06 -1.39 19.68
CA TRP A 100 2.03 -2.71 20.30
C TRP A 100 0.63 -3.13 20.73
N LEU A 101 -0.24 -2.19 21.12
CA LEU A 101 -1.65 -2.46 21.37
C LEU A 101 -2.39 -2.90 20.09
N LEU A 102 -2.06 -2.33 18.93
CA LEU A 102 -2.69 -2.68 17.66
C LEU A 102 -2.34 -4.10 17.18
N VAL A 103 -1.22 -4.70 17.61
CA VAL A 103 -0.83 -6.06 17.21
C VAL A 103 -1.87 -7.12 17.59
N PRO A 104 -2.21 -7.32 18.88
CA PRO A 104 -3.23 -8.30 19.25
C PRO A 104 -4.60 -7.95 18.66
N VAL A 105 -4.94 -6.67 18.51
CA VAL A 105 -6.20 -6.24 17.86
C VAL A 105 -6.26 -6.72 16.40
N CYS A 106 -5.18 -6.52 15.63
CA CYS A 106 -5.09 -6.98 14.25
C CYS A 106 -5.18 -8.51 14.15
N LEU A 107 -4.47 -9.24 15.01
CA LEU A 107 -4.48 -10.71 15.00
C LEU A 107 -5.86 -11.27 15.39
N VAL A 108 -6.50 -10.74 16.43
CA VAL A 108 -7.85 -11.17 16.84
C VAL A 108 -8.86 -10.85 15.74
N PHE A 109 -8.84 -9.64 15.17
CA PHE A 109 -9.76 -9.28 14.10
C PHE A 109 -9.58 -10.18 12.87
N SER A 110 -8.34 -10.58 12.57
CA SER A 110 -8.03 -11.48 11.46
C SER A 110 -8.46 -12.92 11.72
N ALA A 111 -8.34 -13.40 12.97
CA ALA A 111 -8.80 -14.72 13.37
C ALA A 111 -10.32 -14.90 13.18
N MET A 112 -11.11 -13.82 13.28
CA MET A 112 -12.55 -13.83 13.01
C MET A 112 -12.91 -14.22 11.57
N TYR A 113 -11.96 -14.09 10.62
CA TYR A 113 -12.14 -14.46 9.21
C TYR A 113 -11.43 -15.76 8.83
N GLY A 114 -10.82 -16.45 9.79
CA GLY A 114 -10.22 -17.76 9.60
C GLY A 114 -8.69 -17.78 9.65
N ARG A 115 -8.15 -19.01 9.63
CA ARG A 115 -6.71 -19.29 9.81
C ARG A 115 -5.83 -18.66 8.74
N GLN A 116 -6.31 -18.58 7.50
CA GLN A 116 -5.54 -18.02 6.40
C GLN A 116 -5.38 -16.50 6.53
N THR A 117 -6.44 -15.76 6.89
CA THR A 117 -6.37 -14.32 7.19
C THR A 117 -5.44 -14.04 8.37
N LEU A 118 -5.55 -14.83 9.45
CA LEU A 118 -4.63 -14.74 10.58
C LEU A 118 -3.17 -14.97 10.17
N ALA A 119 -2.90 -15.96 9.31
CA ALA A 119 -1.56 -16.24 8.82
C ALA A 119 -0.98 -15.06 8.00
N PHE A 120 -1.79 -14.43 7.14
CA PHE A 120 -1.36 -13.23 6.42
C PHE A 120 -1.08 -12.05 7.35
N SER A 121 -1.88 -11.84 8.39
CA SER A 121 -1.61 -10.80 9.40
C SER A 121 -0.36 -11.07 10.23
N ALA A 122 -0.14 -12.32 10.63
CA ALA A 122 1.07 -12.71 11.35
C ALA A 122 2.32 -12.57 10.46
N CYS A 123 2.22 -12.94 9.18
CA CYS A 123 3.29 -12.73 8.20
C CYS A 123 3.57 -11.24 8.01
N PHE A 124 2.53 -10.42 7.83
CA PHE A 124 2.65 -8.96 7.71
C PHE A 124 3.29 -8.34 8.96
N GLU A 125 2.96 -8.82 10.16
CA GLU A 125 3.59 -8.38 11.40
C GLU A 125 5.07 -8.76 11.45
N ALA A 126 5.42 -10.01 11.13
CA ALA A 126 6.81 -10.46 11.10
C ALA A 126 7.66 -9.65 10.09
N LEU A 127 7.10 -9.38 8.91
CA LEU A 127 7.73 -8.55 7.89
C LEU A 127 7.86 -7.09 8.34
N SER A 128 6.84 -6.55 9.02
CA SER A 128 6.91 -5.20 9.61
C SER A 128 8.00 -5.10 10.66
N ILE A 129 8.18 -6.14 11.48
CA ILE A 129 9.22 -6.21 12.51
C ILE A 129 10.60 -6.27 11.86
N TRP A 130 10.75 -7.08 10.80
CA TRP A 130 11.99 -7.11 10.04
C TRP A 130 12.28 -5.77 9.38
N TYR A 131 11.28 -5.19 8.72
CA TYR A 131 11.42 -3.94 8.00
C TYR A 131 11.91 -2.82 8.90
N ASN A 132 11.29 -2.59 10.06
CA ASN A 132 11.59 -1.45 10.92
C ASN A 132 12.67 -1.78 11.97
N GLU A 133 12.47 -2.80 12.79
CA GLU A 133 13.28 -3.09 13.98
C GLU A 133 14.59 -3.83 13.65
N PHE A 134 14.61 -4.66 12.61
CA PHE A 134 15.83 -5.34 12.14
C PHE A 134 16.51 -4.64 10.95
N GLY A 135 16.07 -3.42 10.61
CA GLY A 135 16.73 -2.60 9.58
C GLY A 135 16.57 -3.10 8.16
N GLY A 136 15.56 -3.93 7.86
CA GLY A 136 15.28 -4.41 6.50
C GLY A 136 15.06 -3.29 5.48
N HIS A 137 14.59 -2.13 5.93
CA HIS A 137 14.42 -0.93 5.09
C HIS A 137 15.73 -0.31 4.57
N LYS A 138 16.89 -0.63 5.16
CA LYS A 138 18.18 0.03 4.85
C LYS A 138 18.78 -0.44 3.53
N ALA A 139 18.58 -1.71 3.18
CA ALA A 139 19.10 -2.30 1.94
C ALA A 139 17.99 -2.38 0.89
N GLY A 140 18.21 -1.78 -0.30
CA GLY A 140 17.17 -1.64 -1.33
C GLY A 140 16.47 -2.95 -1.73
N LEU A 141 17.21 -4.05 -1.89
CA LEU A 141 16.58 -5.35 -2.21
C LEU A 141 15.71 -5.88 -1.07
N SER A 142 16.18 -5.77 0.18
CA SER A 142 15.43 -6.20 1.36
C SER A 142 14.19 -5.34 1.56
N LYS A 143 14.34 -4.00 1.50
CA LYS A 143 13.23 -3.03 1.51
C LYS A 143 12.17 -3.45 0.49
N ASN A 144 12.57 -3.64 -0.77
CA ASN A 144 11.62 -3.92 -1.85
C ASN A 144 10.90 -5.26 -1.67
N LEU A 145 11.63 -6.30 -1.28
CA LEU A 145 11.04 -7.61 -1.02
C LEU A 145 10.04 -7.56 0.14
N LEU A 146 10.43 -6.97 1.27
CA LEU A 146 9.57 -6.85 2.45
C LEU A 146 8.32 -6.03 2.15
N THR A 147 8.46 -4.91 1.44
CA THR A 147 7.33 -4.06 1.03
C THR A 147 6.41 -4.79 0.06
N ALA A 148 6.94 -5.53 -0.92
CA ALA A 148 6.13 -6.29 -1.87
C ALA A 148 5.35 -7.42 -1.22
N VAL A 149 6.00 -8.23 -0.38
CA VAL A 149 5.34 -9.33 0.34
C VAL A 149 4.37 -8.78 1.38
N GLY A 150 4.69 -7.68 2.05
CA GLY A 150 3.78 -7.00 2.97
C GLY A 150 2.50 -6.53 2.26
N TYR A 151 2.62 -5.89 1.11
CA TYR A 151 1.48 -5.47 0.29
C TYR A 151 0.62 -6.67 -0.13
N THR A 152 1.28 -7.76 -0.54
CA THR A 152 0.62 -9.03 -0.90
C THR A 152 -0.18 -9.62 0.27
N CYS A 153 0.35 -9.55 1.50
CA CYS A 153 -0.38 -10.01 2.69
C CYS A 153 -1.65 -9.18 2.93
N LEU A 154 -1.59 -7.86 2.70
CA LEU A 154 -2.77 -7.01 2.81
C LEU A 154 -3.81 -7.34 1.75
N GLU A 155 -3.42 -7.50 0.49
CA GLU A 155 -4.31 -7.90 -0.61
C GLU A 155 -4.97 -9.24 -0.34
N ALA A 156 -4.19 -10.25 0.03
CA ALA A 156 -4.67 -11.60 0.27
C ALA A 156 -5.61 -11.64 1.48
N GLY A 157 -5.21 -11.04 2.61
CA GLY A 157 -6.04 -10.98 3.82
C GLY A 157 -7.34 -10.21 3.59
N ALA A 158 -7.28 -9.03 2.98
CA ALA A 158 -8.45 -8.21 2.69
C ALA A 158 -9.43 -8.91 1.73
N THR A 159 -8.92 -9.65 0.75
CA THR A 159 -9.75 -10.44 -0.18
C THR A 159 -10.53 -11.53 0.54
N ILE A 160 -9.95 -12.19 1.54
CA ILE A 160 -10.66 -13.17 2.38
C ILE A 160 -11.69 -12.46 3.27
N VAL A 161 -11.35 -11.32 3.88
CA VAL A 161 -12.29 -10.51 4.67
C VAL A 161 -13.52 -10.13 3.82
N ALA A 162 -13.31 -9.79 2.56
CA ALA A 162 -14.36 -9.41 1.62
C ALA A 162 -15.27 -10.58 1.18
N GLY A 163 -14.70 -11.78 1.01
CA GLY A 163 -15.38 -12.95 0.45
C GLY A 163 -16.20 -13.76 1.46
N SER A 164 -17.08 -14.63 0.97
CA SER A 164 -17.86 -15.55 1.82
C SER A 164 -17.06 -16.75 2.35
N SER A 165 -15.93 -17.07 1.70
CA SER A 165 -15.04 -18.18 2.05
C SER A 165 -13.87 -17.73 2.92
N PRO A 166 -13.42 -18.54 3.90
CA PRO A 166 -12.23 -18.26 4.70
C PRO A 166 -10.91 -18.53 3.94
N CYS A 167 -10.96 -18.74 2.62
CA CYS A 167 -9.80 -18.96 1.77
C CYS A 167 -9.91 -18.27 0.41
N LEU A 168 -8.76 -18.04 -0.22
CA LEU A 168 -8.67 -17.53 -1.60
C LEU A 168 -9.00 -18.64 -2.59
N ASP A 169 -9.80 -18.32 -3.60
CA ASP A 169 -9.99 -19.21 -4.76
C ASP A 169 -8.82 -19.09 -5.75
N SER A 170 -8.77 -19.96 -6.75
CA SER A 170 -7.68 -20.00 -7.72
C SER A 170 -7.53 -18.70 -8.53
N MET A 171 -8.61 -17.94 -8.72
CA MET A 171 -8.57 -16.65 -9.41
C MET A 171 -7.93 -15.60 -8.51
N SER A 172 -8.40 -15.48 -7.26
CA SER A 172 -7.84 -14.55 -6.27
C SER A 172 -6.35 -14.84 -6.01
N VAL A 173 -5.95 -16.11 -5.93
CA VAL A 173 -4.52 -16.48 -5.80
C VAL A 173 -3.71 -15.98 -6.99
N ARG A 174 -4.22 -16.15 -8.22
CA ARG A 174 -3.58 -15.64 -9.44
C ARG A 174 -3.49 -14.12 -9.42
N ALA A 175 -4.57 -13.43 -9.05
CA ALA A 175 -4.62 -11.98 -8.94
C ALA A 175 -3.57 -11.44 -7.96
N VAL A 176 -3.48 -12.04 -6.77
CA VAL A 176 -2.49 -11.67 -5.74
C VAL A 176 -1.07 -11.92 -6.22
N ALA A 177 -0.81 -13.05 -6.89
CA ALA A 177 0.52 -13.38 -7.41
C ALA A 177 0.99 -12.37 -8.47
N PHE A 178 0.13 -12.01 -9.42
CA PHE A 178 0.47 -11.02 -10.45
C PHE A 178 0.54 -9.60 -9.89
N SER A 179 -0.30 -9.24 -8.90
CA SER A 179 -0.18 -7.96 -8.21
C SER A 179 1.18 -7.83 -7.50
N CYS A 180 1.59 -8.88 -6.79
CA CYS A 180 2.92 -8.97 -6.17
C CYS A 180 4.04 -8.80 -7.19
N ALA A 181 3.97 -9.48 -8.34
CA ALA A 181 4.99 -9.38 -9.39
C ALA A 181 5.07 -7.97 -10.01
N VAL A 182 3.91 -7.35 -10.29
CA VAL A 182 3.82 -5.97 -10.77
C VAL A 182 4.47 -5.06 -9.74
N PHE A 183 3.97 -5.09 -8.50
CA PHE A 183 4.43 -4.20 -7.45
C PHE A 183 5.91 -4.38 -7.13
N ALA A 184 6.43 -5.61 -7.02
CA ALA A 184 7.83 -5.87 -6.76
C ALA A 184 8.76 -5.28 -7.85
N THR A 185 8.32 -5.32 -9.11
CA THR A 185 9.12 -4.82 -10.24
C THR A 185 8.95 -3.32 -10.49
N THR A 186 7.88 -2.70 -10.00
CA THR A 186 7.61 -1.26 -10.18
C THR A 186 7.58 -0.46 -8.87
N LEU A 187 7.93 -1.06 -7.73
CA LEU A 187 7.87 -0.43 -6.41
C LEU A 187 8.68 0.88 -6.34
N HIS A 188 9.83 0.90 -7.01
CA HIS A 188 10.72 2.05 -7.08
C HIS A 188 10.06 3.30 -7.69
N ALA A 189 8.89 3.16 -8.34
CA ALA A 189 8.02 4.28 -8.64
C ALA A 189 7.77 5.17 -7.42
N GLN A 190 7.57 4.59 -6.23
CA GLN A 190 7.34 5.32 -4.98
C GLN A 190 8.62 5.95 -4.41
N ASP A 191 9.79 5.39 -4.71
CA ASP A 191 11.06 5.91 -4.19
C ASP A 191 11.46 7.24 -4.88
N PHE A 192 10.98 7.52 -6.10
CA PHE A 192 11.31 8.76 -6.81
C PHE A 192 10.89 10.04 -6.08
N LYS A 193 9.71 10.05 -5.43
CA LYS A 193 9.24 11.22 -4.67
C LYS A 193 9.99 11.44 -3.36
N ASP A 194 10.63 10.39 -2.85
CA ASP A 194 11.29 10.35 -1.54
C ASP A 194 12.83 10.36 -1.68
N GLU A 195 13.36 10.45 -2.90
CA GLU A 195 14.80 10.34 -3.24
C GLU A 195 15.69 11.30 -2.44
N GLU A 196 15.30 12.56 -2.30
CA GLU A 196 16.10 13.56 -1.57
C GLU A 196 16.21 13.23 -0.08
N GLY A 197 15.15 12.69 0.51
CA GLY A 197 15.13 12.27 1.92
C GLY A 197 15.90 10.97 2.10
N ASP A 198 15.69 9.99 1.21
CA ASP A 198 16.44 8.73 1.18
C ASP A 198 17.95 8.97 1.08
N ARG A 199 18.38 9.88 0.19
CA ARG A 199 19.79 10.24 0.05
C ARG A 199 20.35 10.89 1.31
N PHE A 200 19.56 11.73 1.99
CA PHE A 200 19.98 12.43 3.20
C PHE A 200 20.22 11.49 4.38
N VAL A 201 19.37 10.48 4.56
CA VAL A 201 19.54 9.47 5.62
C VAL A 201 20.45 8.30 5.19
N GLY A 202 21.04 8.37 4.00
CA GLY A 202 21.96 7.36 3.47
C GLY A 202 21.30 6.05 3.03
N ARG A 203 19.99 6.06 2.73
CA ARG A 203 19.25 4.89 2.26
C ARG A 203 19.64 4.53 0.83
N ARG A 204 19.90 3.24 0.61
CA ARG A 204 20.36 2.69 -0.67
C ARG A 204 19.19 2.08 -1.44
N THR A 205 18.44 2.90 -2.18
CA THR A 205 17.33 2.46 -3.04
C THR A 205 17.76 2.31 -4.50
N LEU A 206 16.92 1.71 -5.33
CA LEU A 206 17.21 1.58 -6.77
C LEU A 206 17.35 2.96 -7.43
N VAL A 207 16.55 3.93 -6.98
CA VAL A 207 16.56 5.31 -7.49
C VAL A 207 17.84 6.03 -7.11
N THR A 208 18.35 5.86 -5.87
CA THR A 208 19.58 6.54 -5.43
C THR A 208 20.84 5.88 -6.02
N LEU A 209 20.87 4.55 -6.16
CA LEU A 209 22.03 3.82 -6.67
C LEU A 209 22.12 3.77 -8.20
N PHE A 210 20.99 3.59 -8.88
CA PHE A 210 20.94 3.35 -10.33
C PHE A 210 19.83 4.19 -11.01
N PRO A 211 19.91 5.54 -10.94
CA PRO A 211 18.82 6.42 -11.37
C PRO A 211 18.44 6.25 -12.86
N ALA A 212 19.42 6.04 -13.74
CA ALA A 212 19.16 5.82 -15.16
C ALA A 212 18.43 4.50 -15.42
N PHE A 213 18.83 3.43 -14.71
CA PHE A 213 18.15 2.14 -14.79
C PHE A 213 16.74 2.23 -14.22
N ALA A 214 16.57 2.82 -13.03
CA ALA A 214 15.26 2.98 -12.39
C ALA A 214 14.24 3.72 -13.27
N ARG A 215 14.67 4.78 -13.98
CA ARG A 215 13.75 5.51 -14.87
C ARG A 215 13.45 4.70 -16.14
N THR A 216 14.46 4.02 -16.70
CA THR A 216 14.29 3.19 -17.90
C THR A 216 13.40 1.98 -17.62
N SER A 217 13.52 1.36 -16.45
CA SER A 217 12.64 0.27 -16.01
C SER A 217 11.20 0.74 -15.86
N MET A 218 10.93 1.97 -15.41
CA MET A 218 9.57 2.51 -15.38
C MET A 218 9.00 2.75 -16.79
N MET A 219 9.81 3.30 -17.70
CA MET A 219 9.41 3.55 -19.09
C MET A 219 9.03 2.28 -19.84
N ILE A 220 9.73 1.18 -19.59
CA ILE A 220 9.49 -0.11 -20.25
C ILE A 220 8.48 -0.96 -19.46
N GLY A 221 8.66 -1.04 -18.15
CA GLY A 221 7.94 -1.95 -17.27
C GLY A 221 6.46 -1.61 -17.12
N VAL A 222 6.09 -0.33 -16.94
CA VAL A 222 4.68 0.06 -16.76
C VAL A 222 3.84 -0.24 -18.02
N PRO A 223 4.27 0.12 -19.25
CA PRO A 223 3.54 -0.25 -20.46
C PRO A 223 3.51 -1.75 -20.71
N LEU A 224 4.64 -2.44 -20.46
CA LEU A 224 4.72 -3.90 -20.62
C LEU A 224 3.74 -4.62 -19.69
N TRP A 225 3.70 -4.24 -18.41
CA TRP A 225 2.71 -4.78 -17.47
C TRP A 225 1.29 -4.42 -17.88
N SER A 226 1.05 -3.22 -18.42
CA SER A 226 -0.27 -2.84 -18.93
C SER A 226 -0.74 -3.79 -20.04
N PHE A 227 0.16 -4.12 -20.97
CA PHE A 227 -0.11 -5.10 -22.02
C PHE A 227 -0.31 -6.51 -21.45
N CYS A 228 0.62 -7.00 -20.64
CA CYS A 228 0.57 -8.35 -20.06
C CYS A 228 -0.70 -8.57 -19.23
N LEU A 229 -1.08 -7.61 -18.38
CA LEU A 229 -2.28 -7.70 -17.56
C LEU A 229 -3.55 -7.64 -18.41
N SER A 230 -3.60 -6.79 -19.43
CA SER A 230 -4.75 -6.74 -20.35
C SER A 230 -4.97 -8.07 -21.06
N ARG A 231 -3.90 -8.75 -21.48
CA ARG A 231 -3.96 -10.09 -22.07
C ARG A 231 -4.31 -11.17 -21.05
N LEU A 232 -3.70 -11.13 -19.87
CA LEU A 232 -3.93 -12.07 -18.79
C LEU A 232 -5.39 -12.10 -18.35
N TRP A 233 -6.01 -10.92 -18.23
CA TRP A 233 -7.39 -10.76 -17.78
C TRP A 233 -8.40 -10.59 -18.93
N ASN A 234 -7.97 -10.87 -20.17
CA ASN A 234 -8.79 -10.84 -21.39
C ASN A 234 -9.72 -9.61 -21.48
N VAL A 235 -9.12 -8.46 -21.20
CA VAL A 235 -9.76 -7.14 -21.26
C VAL A 235 -10.09 -6.83 -22.71
N ASP A 236 -11.22 -6.16 -22.97
CA ASP A 236 -11.60 -5.77 -24.33
C ASP A 236 -10.58 -4.80 -24.97
N LEU A 237 -10.67 -4.66 -26.29
CA LEU A 237 -9.71 -3.88 -27.06
C LEU A 237 -9.66 -2.41 -26.63
N VAL A 238 -10.81 -1.78 -26.36
CA VAL A 238 -10.89 -0.35 -26.06
C VAL A 238 -10.26 -0.08 -24.69
N CYS A 239 -10.64 -0.86 -23.67
CA CYS A 239 -10.05 -0.75 -22.34
C CYS A 239 -8.55 -1.10 -22.34
N SER A 240 -8.13 -2.11 -23.11
CA SER A 240 -6.73 -2.48 -23.25
C SER A 240 -5.89 -1.35 -23.85
N VAL A 241 -6.35 -0.75 -24.95
CA VAL A 241 -5.66 0.37 -25.61
C VAL A 241 -5.57 1.57 -24.66
N ALA A 242 -6.66 1.91 -23.97
CA ALA A 242 -6.68 3.01 -23.00
C ALA A 242 -5.70 2.76 -21.84
N PHE A 243 -5.67 1.55 -21.29
CA PHE A 243 -4.79 1.21 -20.17
C PHE A 243 -3.31 1.19 -20.57
N ILE A 244 -2.98 0.66 -21.74
CA ILE A 244 -1.61 0.66 -22.29
C ILE A 244 -1.16 2.10 -22.61
N ALA A 245 -2.03 2.92 -23.21
CA ALA A 245 -1.73 4.33 -23.48
C ALA A 245 -1.46 5.08 -22.18
N TYR A 246 -2.29 4.89 -21.15
CA TYR A 246 -2.08 5.49 -19.84
C TYR A 246 -0.77 5.01 -19.20
N GLY A 247 -0.47 3.71 -19.24
CA GLY A 247 0.80 3.15 -18.77
C GLY A 247 2.01 3.73 -19.49
N THR A 248 1.90 3.98 -20.81
CA THR A 248 2.94 4.63 -21.63
C THR A 248 3.18 6.08 -21.21
N VAL A 249 2.11 6.83 -20.95
CA VAL A 249 2.22 8.19 -20.39
C VAL A 249 2.90 8.16 -19.03
N VAL A 250 2.49 7.27 -18.12
CA VAL A 250 3.08 7.16 -16.77
C VAL A 250 4.56 6.80 -16.84
N GLY A 251 4.92 5.75 -17.58
CA GLY A 251 6.31 5.31 -17.74
C GLY A 251 7.19 6.38 -18.40
N GLY A 252 6.70 7.00 -19.48
CA GLY A 252 7.42 8.07 -20.18
C GLY A 252 7.67 9.31 -19.32
N ARG A 253 6.73 9.65 -18.41
CA ARG A 253 6.90 10.78 -17.50
C ARG A 253 8.11 10.62 -16.56
N PHE A 254 8.36 9.41 -16.05
CA PHE A 254 9.54 9.14 -15.21
C PHE A 254 10.86 9.33 -15.97
N MET A 255 10.88 9.21 -17.30
CA MET A 255 12.09 9.45 -18.10
C MET A 255 12.27 10.91 -18.51
N VAL A 256 11.18 11.56 -18.92
CA VAL A 256 11.20 12.91 -19.50
C VAL A 256 11.31 13.99 -18.41
N TYR A 257 10.53 13.88 -17.34
CA TYR A 257 10.51 14.89 -16.28
C TYR A 257 11.36 14.45 -15.08
N ARG A 258 12.38 15.24 -14.75
CA ARG A 258 13.41 14.86 -13.75
C ARG A 258 13.46 15.77 -12.52
N THR A 259 12.44 16.58 -12.30
CA THR A 259 12.35 17.44 -11.11
C THR A 259 11.61 16.72 -10.00
N ALA A 260 11.94 17.00 -8.73
CA ALA A 260 11.30 16.38 -7.57
C ALA A 260 9.77 16.58 -7.55
N SER A 261 9.29 17.75 -7.99
CA SER A 261 7.85 18.03 -8.13
C SER A 261 7.20 17.16 -9.22
N ALA A 262 7.88 16.96 -10.35
CA ALA A 262 7.38 16.10 -11.40
C ALA A 262 7.39 14.62 -11.00
N ASP A 263 8.41 14.17 -10.27
CA ASP A 263 8.48 12.81 -9.72
C ASP A 263 7.32 12.56 -8.75
N LYS A 264 7.01 13.51 -7.83
CA LYS A 264 5.80 13.46 -6.98
C LYS A 264 4.51 13.31 -7.78
N GLN A 265 4.37 14.04 -8.89
CA GLN A 265 3.20 13.91 -9.77
C GLN A 265 3.18 12.56 -10.51
N SER A 266 4.33 12.08 -10.99
CA SER A 266 4.46 10.78 -11.64
C SER A 266 4.13 9.64 -10.69
N CYS A 267 4.51 9.72 -9.41
CA CYS A 267 4.11 8.77 -8.38
C CYS A 267 2.58 8.72 -8.19
N LYS A 268 1.89 9.87 -8.18
CA LYS A 268 0.43 9.91 -8.06
C LYS A 268 -0.26 9.24 -9.27
N LEU A 269 0.22 9.53 -10.47
CA LEU A 269 -0.30 8.91 -11.69
C LEU A 269 -0.02 7.40 -11.73
N TYR A 270 1.16 6.98 -11.26
CA TYR A 270 1.48 5.57 -11.06
C TYR A 270 0.54 4.90 -10.03
N SER A 271 0.25 5.54 -8.90
CA SER A 271 -0.70 4.99 -7.93
C SER A 271 -2.09 4.80 -8.53
N LEU A 272 -2.54 5.74 -9.38
CA LEU A 272 -3.78 5.58 -10.13
C LEU A 272 -3.70 4.45 -11.16
N TRP A 273 -2.57 4.32 -11.88
CA TRP A 273 -2.34 3.21 -12.81
C TRP A 273 -2.39 1.85 -12.12
N PHE A 274 -1.73 1.75 -10.96
CA PHE A 274 -1.71 0.54 -10.16
C PHE A 274 -3.11 0.21 -9.62
N THR A 275 -3.89 1.22 -9.22
CA THR A 275 -5.30 1.05 -8.86
C THR A 275 -6.13 0.48 -10.01
N PHE A 276 -5.93 0.94 -11.25
CA PHE A 276 -6.61 0.35 -12.41
C PHE A 276 -6.15 -1.09 -12.66
N ALA A 277 -4.85 -1.38 -12.50
CA ALA A 277 -4.32 -2.74 -12.59
C ALA A 277 -5.02 -3.70 -11.63
N HIS A 278 -5.31 -3.25 -10.40
CA HIS A 278 -6.02 -4.03 -9.37
C HIS A 278 -7.47 -4.37 -9.70
N LEU A 279 -8.11 -3.61 -10.59
CA LEU A 279 -9.50 -3.84 -11.02
C LEU A 279 -9.61 -4.88 -12.15
N LEU A 280 -8.53 -5.13 -12.90
CA LEU A 280 -8.54 -6.02 -14.06
C LEU A 280 -8.90 -7.48 -13.75
N PRO A 281 -8.45 -8.11 -12.64
CA PRO A 281 -8.90 -9.45 -12.33
C PRO A 281 -10.40 -9.51 -11.96
N GLY A 282 -10.94 -8.41 -11.46
CA GLY A 282 -12.38 -8.22 -11.26
C GLY A 282 -13.17 -8.21 -12.57
N TYR A 283 -12.63 -7.56 -13.61
CA TYR A 283 -13.19 -7.64 -14.97
C TYR A 283 -13.27 -9.10 -15.43
N TRP A 284 -12.19 -9.87 -15.24
CA TRP A 284 -12.21 -11.28 -15.60
C TRP A 284 -13.26 -12.08 -14.81
N ARG A 285 -13.34 -11.86 -13.49
CA ARG A 285 -14.33 -12.52 -12.64
C ARG A 285 -15.75 -12.23 -13.12
N PHE A 286 -16.05 -10.97 -13.41
CA PHE A 286 -17.40 -10.57 -13.82
C PHE A 286 -17.83 -11.17 -15.17
N PHE A 287 -16.94 -11.21 -16.16
CA PHE A 287 -17.28 -11.63 -17.51
C PHE A 287 -17.03 -13.11 -17.81
N TYR A 288 -16.10 -13.78 -17.10
CA TYR A 288 -15.63 -15.12 -17.47
C TYR A 288 -15.66 -16.15 -16.34
N SER A 289 -15.84 -15.77 -15.06
CA SER A 289 -16.06 -16.74 -14.00
C SER A 289 -17.55 -16.98 -13.81
N THR A 290 -18.11 -17.88 -14.61
CA THR A 290 -19.37 -18.58 -14.32
C THR A 290 -19.07 -19.85 -13.53
#